data_AF-A0A957M6F1-F1
#
_entry.id   AF-A0A957M6F1-F1
#
_cell.length_a   1.000
_cell.length_b   1.000
_cell.length_c   1.000
_cell.angle_alpha   90.00
_cell.angle_beta   90.00
_cell.angle_gamma   90.00
#
_symmetry.space_group_name_H-M   'P 1'
#
loop_
_entity.id
_entity.type
_entity.pdbx_description
1 polymer ?
#
loop_
_entity_poly.entity_id
_entity_poly.type
_entity_poly.pdbx_seq_one_letter_code
_entity_poly.pdbx_strand_id
1 'polypeptide(L)' 'MASILITGSADGLGQLAATALVDQGHQVVLHARNAERARQARQSV' A
#
# COMPACT_ATOMS: atom_id res chain seq x y z
N MET A 1 -10.66 8.39 9.97
CA MET A 1 -9.25 7.92 9.93
C MET A 1 -9.18 6.52 10.51
N ALA A 2 -8.58 5.58 9.79
CA ALA A 2 -8.43 4.18 10.21
C ALA A 2 -7.03 3.68 9.85
N SER A 3 -6.54 2.64 10.53
CA SER A 3 -5.28 1.97 10.21
C SER A 3 -5.56 0.67 9.47
N ILE A 4 -4.99 0.52 8.27
CA ILE A 4 -5.34 -0.55 7.33
C ILE A 4 -4.07 -1.26 6.87
N LEU A 5 -4.02 -2.59 6.98
CA LEU A 5 -2.95 -3.42 6.40
C LEU A 5 -3.44 -4.01 5.07
N ILE A 6 -2.67 -3.81 3.99
CA ILE A 6 -2.94 -4.42 2.69
C ILE A 6 -1.80 -5.37 2.34
N THR A 7 -2.13 -6.66 2.22
CA THR A 7 -1.21 -7.69 1.74
C THR A 7 -1.21 -7.74 0.22
N GLY A 8 -0.05 -7.97 -0.40
CA GLY A 8 0.05 -8.01 -1.86
C GLY A 8 -0.09 -6.63 -2.50
N SER A 9 0.25 -5.57 -1.75
CA SER A 9 0.04 -4.17 -2.15
C SER A 9 1.24 -3.57 -2.91
N ALA A 10 2.09 -4.42 -3.49
CA ALA A 10 3.29 -3.96 -4.17
C ALA A 10 3.03 -3.48 -5.61
N ASP A 11 1.85 -3.77 -6.15
CA ASP A 11 1.47 -3.50 -7.54
C ASP A 11 -0.04 -3.72 -7.72
N GLY A 12 -0.53 -3.45 -8.93
CA GLY A 12 -1.87 -3.80 -9.38
C GLY A 12 -2.98 -3.26 -8.45
N LEU A 13 -4.01 -4.09 -8.22
CA LEU A 13 -5.18 -3.67 -7.43
C LEU A 13 -4.84 -3.32 -5.98
N GLY A 14 -3.88 -4.01 -5.36
CA GLY A 14 -3.48 -3.74 -3.98
C GLY A 14 -2.82 -2.36 -3.83
N GLN A 15 -2.06 -1.92 -4.84
CA GLN A 15 -1.48 -0.58 -4.88
C GLN A 15 -2.56 0.48 -5.14
N LEU A 16 -3.44 0.27 -6.14
CA LEU A 16 -4.54 1.19 -6.42
C LEU A 16 -5.46 1.40 -5.20
N ALA A 17 -5.77 0.33 -4.48
CA ALA A 17 -6.55 0.40 -3.24
C ALA A 17 -5.80 1.18 -2.15
N ALA A 18 -4.48 0.96 -2.01
CA ALA A 18 -3.67 1.70 -1.05
C ALA A 18 -3.68 3.21 -1.31
N THR A 19 -3.44 3.62 -2.56
CA THR A 19 -3.48 5.03 -2.97
C THR A 19 -4.83 5.67 -2.66
N ALA A 20 -5.93 5.01 -3.08
CA ALA A 20 -7.27 5.53 -2.83
C ALA A 20 -7.60 5.69 -1.33
N LEU A 21 -7.10 4.78 -0.48
CA LEU A 21 -7.30 4.85 0.97
C LEU A 21 -6.43 5.93 1.63
N VAL A 22 -5.20 6.13 1.15
CA VAL A 22 -4.34 7.24 1.59
C VAL A 22 -4.97 8.59 1.24
N ASP A 23 -5.49 8.74 0.02
CA ASP A 23 -6.19 9.97 -0.43
C ASP A 23 -7.44 10.29 0.41
N GLN A 24 -8.09 9.25 0.96
CA GLN A 24 -9.21 9.39 1.89
C GLN A 24 -8.76 9.71 3.34
N GLY A 25 -7.45 9.85 3.59
CA GLY A 25 -6.89 10.19 4.90
C GLY A 25 -6.74 9.01 5.85
N HIS A 26 -6.68 7.78 5.35
CA HIS A 26 -6.36 6.59 6.15
C HIS A 26 -4.86 6.37 6.28
N GLN A 27 -4.44 5.72 7.37
CA GLN A 27 -3.07 5.24 7.52
C GLN A 27 -2.98 3.81 6.95
N VAL A 28 -2.21 3.65 5.88
CA VAL A 28 -2.10 2.36 5.18
C VAL A 28 -0.71 1.75 5.38
N VAL A 29 -0.66 0.48 5.77
CA VAL A 29 0.55 -0.34 5.84
C VAL A 29 0.59 -1.27 4.62
N LEU A 30 1.65 -1.15 3.84
CA LEU A 30 1.88 -1.94 2.64
C LEU A 30 2.69 -3.20 2.97
N HIS A 31 2.18 -4.38 2.63
CA HIS A 31 2.92 -5.63 2.76
C HIS A 31 3.26 -6.23 1.39
N ALA A 32 4.54 -6.53 1.22
CA ALA A 32 5.11 -7.12 0.01
C ALA A 32 5.95 -8.35 0.36
N ARG A 33 6.11 -9.25 -0.62
CA ARG A 33 6.82 -10.53 -0.45
C ARG A 33 8.31 -10.42 -0.09
N ASN A 34 8.93 -9.27 -0.33
CA ASN A 34 10.32 -8.99 0.01
C ASN A 34 10.57 -7.49 0.14
N ALA A 35 11.73 -7.13 0.70
CA ALA A 35 12.11 -5.74 0.96
C ALA A 35 12.18 -4.88 -0.31
N GLU A 36 12.62 -5.44 -1.43
CA GLU A 36 12.70 -4.70 -2.69
C GLU A 36 11.32 -4.31 -3.21
N ARG A 37 10.38 -5.25 -3.23
CA ARG A 37 8.98 -4.96 -3.59
C ARG A 37 8.32 -4.01 -2.60
N ALA A 38 8.67 -4.05 -1.31
CA ALA A 38 8.17 -3.10 -0.32
C ALA A 38 8.67 -1.67 -0.59
N ARG A 39 9.94 -1.51 -1.00
CA ARG A 39 10.49 -0.21 -1.41
C ARG A 39 9.78 0.34 -2.63
N GLN A 40 9.59 -0.49 -3.66
CA GLN A 40 8.87 -0.11 -4.87
C GLN A 40 7.43 0.30 -4.54
N ALA A 41 6.71 -0.51 -3.75
CA ALA A 41 5.34 -0.22 -3.32
C ALA A 41 5.22 1.17 -2.67
N ARG A 42 6.16 1.51 -1.79
CA ARG A 42 6.17 2.76 -1.04
C ARG A 42 6.49 3.99 -1.89
N GLN A 43 7.12 3.83 -3.05
CA GLN A 43 7.40 4.95 -3.97
C GLN A 43 6.21 5.27 -4.89
N SER A 44 5.22 4.37 -4.95
CA SER A 44 4.11 4.43 -5.89
C SER A 44 2.75 4.69 -5.21
N VAL A 45 2.74 4.84 -3.88
CA VAL A 45 1.59 5.21 -3.05
C VAL A 45 1.96 6.47 -2.30
#